data_AF-A0A955P6J4-F1
#
_entry.id   AF-A0A955P6J4-F1
#
_cell.length_a   1.000
_cell.length_b   1.000
_cell.length_c   1.000
_cell.angle_alpha   90.00
_cell.angle_beta   90.00
_cell.angle_gamma   90.00
#
_symmetry.space_group_name_H-M   'P 1'
#
loop_
_entity.id
_entity.type
_entity.pdbx_description
1 polymer ?
#
loop_
_entity_poly.entity_id
_entity_poly.type
_entity_poly.pdbx_seq_one_letter_code
_entity_poly.pdbx_strand_id
1 'polypeptide(L)'
;EGDGDIDVIGSSKANSTINIFINDGDGNLAADPAFRVNANLPETLLVDDFNSDSFPDFLTIDFSPLFLRPKGGFNLFTNDGAGKFSTTEPFYTASHDPLPRFLVSGDFDGDSDIDFAALDRYNGLLSVYLNRLIPQSPSADFNSDQKIDFLDLLEISKEWGSEVSGP
;
A
#
# COMPACT_ATOMS: atom_id res chain seq x y z
N GLU A 1 -10.32 -14.03 -1.04
CA GLU A 1 -9.85 -14.10 -2.46
C GLU A 1 -10.83 -13.48 -3.49
N GLY A 2 -11.30 -12.24 -3.26
CA GLY A 2 -12.26 -11.59 -4.15
C GLY A 2 -13.66 -12.25 -4.20
N ASP A 3 -13.91 -13.19 -3.29
CA ASP A 3 -15.15 -13.93 -3.09
C ASP A 3 -16.24 -13.11 -2.39
N GLY A 4 -15.86 -11.98 -1.78
CA GLY A 4 -16.77 -11.05 -1.12
C GLY A 4 -16.95 -11.33 0.37
N ASP A 5 -16.28 -12.37 0.89
CA ASP A 5 -16.25 -12.69 2.30
C ASP A 5 -15.08 -11.95 2.99
N ILE A 6 -15.32 -11.46 4.20
CA ILE A 6 -14.28 -10.76 4.96
C ILE A 6 -13.34 -11.79 5.60
N ASP A 7 -12.11 -11.83 5.12
CA ASP A 7 -11.01 -12.63 5.67
C ASP A 7 -10.30 -11.92 6.84
N VAL A 8 -9.47 -12.67 7.57
CA VAL A 8 -8.69 -12.13 8.70
C VAL A 8 -7.20 -12.34 8.49
N ILE A 9 -6.41 -11.29 8.69
CA ILE A 9 -4.94 -11.36 8.71
C ILE A 9 -4.39 -11.18 10.12
N GLY A 10 -3.39 -11.97 10.49
CA GLY A 10 -2.79 -11.97 11.82
C GLY A 10 -1.28 -12.12 11.80
N SER A 11 -0.59 -11.23 12.51
CA SER A 11 0.87 -11.31 12.70
C SER A 11 1.22 -12.25 13.87
N SER A 12 2.21 -13.10 13.66
CA SER A 12 2.77 -14.00 14.68
C SER A 12 4.24 -13.67 14.89
N LYS A 13 4.50 -12.73 15.82
CA LYS A 13 5.85 -12.27 16.14
C LYS A 13 6.78 -13.42 16.56
N ALA A 14 6.29 -14.35 17.38
CA ALA A 14 7.09 -15.49 17.85
C ALA A 14 7.49 -16.46 16.73
N ASN A 15 6.68 -16.56 15.68
CA ASN A 15 6.90 -17.47 14.56
C ASN A 15 7.50 -16.76 13.33
N SER A 16 7.70 -15.44 13.38
CA SER A 16 8.16 -14.63 12.25
C SER A 16 7.33 -14.85 10.99
N THR A 17 6.00 -14.85 11.15
CA THR A 17 5.07 -15.05 10.03
C THR A 17 3.80 -14.23 10.17
N ILE A 18 3.18 -13.92 9.04
CA ILE A 18 1.82 -13.40 8.96
C ILE A 18 0.96 -14.51 8.36
N ASN A 19 -0.21 -14.74 8.97
CA ASN A 19 -1.14 -15.79 8.57
C ASN A 19 -2.45 -15.15 8.14
N ILE A 20 -3.07 -15.72 7.12
CA ILE A 20 -4.38 -15.34 6.65
C ILE A 20 -5.34 -16.47 6.98
N PHE A 21 -6.48 -16.09 7.56
CA PHE A 21 -7.56 -16.97 7.93
C PHE A 21 -8.72 -16.68 6.99
N ILE A 22 -9.06 -17.67 6.17
CA ILE A 22 -10.12 -17.55 5.18
C ILE A 22 -11.46 -17.74 5.87
N ASN A 23 -12.41 -16.88 5.53
CA ASN A 23 -13.78 -16.96 5.98
C ASN A 23 -14.63 -17.70 4.95
N ASP A 24 -15.40 -18.70 5.38
CA ASP A 24 -16.27 -19.48 4.50
C ASP A 24 -17.65 -18.85 4.24
N GLY A 25 -17.81 -17.56 4.53
CA GLY A 25 -19.06 -16.81 4.43
C GLY A 25 -20.04 -17.03 5.60
N ASP A 26 -19.87 -18.12 6.36
CA ASP A 26 -20.65 -18.43 7.56
C ASP A 26 -19.95 -17.98 8.87
N GLY A 27 -18.79 -17.33 8.73
CA GLY A 27 -17.97 -16.84 9.85
C GLY A 27 -17.00 -17.87 10.41
N ASN A 28 -16.79 -19.01 9.74
CA ASN A 28 -15.77 -19.96 10.15
C ASN A 28 -14.43 -19.54 9.55
N LEU A 29 -13.46 -19.28 10.43
CA LEU A 29 -12.11 -18.87 10.05
C LEU A 29 -11.16 -20.07 10.04
N ALA A 30 -10.57 -20.36 8.89
CA ALA A 30 -9.60 -21.44 8.72
C ALA A 30 -8.24 -20.88 8.26
N ALA A 31 -7.17 -21.25 8.97
CA ALA A 31 -5.82 -20.96 8.52
C ALA A 31 -5.42 -21.92 7.40
N ASP A 32 -5.00 -21.40 6.25
CA ASP A 32 -4.36 -22.19 5.20
C ASP A 32 -2.85 -21.86 5.16
N PRO A 33 -1.96 -22.85 5.31
CA PRO A 33 -0.53 -22.67 5.12
C PRO A 33 -0.14 -22.06 3.76
N ALA A 34 -0.98 -22.18 2.73
CA ALA A 34 -0.77 -21.60 1.41
C ALA A 34 -0.76 -20.06 1.42
N PHE A 35 -1.48 -19.44 2.36
CA PHE A 35 -1.60 -17.98 2.50
C PHE A 35 -0.69 -17.40 3.60
N ARG A 36 0.28 -18.20 4.07
CA ARG A 36 1.23 -17.78 5.08
C ARG A 36 2.44 -17.13 4.43
N VAL A 37 2.82 -15.94 4.92
CA VAL A 37 4.07 -15.29 4.54
C VAL A 37 5.07 -15.24 5.68
N ASN A 38 6.36 -15.24 5.32
CA ASN A 38 7.44 -14.98 6.25
C ASN A 38 7.61 -13.47 6.43
N ALA A 39 7.78 -13.03 7.68
CA ALA A 39 8.03 -11.63 8.03
C ALA A 39 8.96 -11.57 9.24
N ASN A 40 9.82 -10.56 9.36
CA ASN A 40 10.79 -10.54 10.44
C ASN A 40 10.22 -9.88 11.70
N LEU A 41 9.74 -10.71 12.65
CA LEU A 41 9.13 -10.25 13.90
C LEU A 41 8.04 -9.18 13.66
N PRO A 42 7.01 -9.49 12.85
CA PRO A 42 5.98 -8.52 12.48
C PRO A 42 5.24 -8.04 13.73
N GLU A 43 5.07 -6.72 13.88
CA GLU A 43 4.45 -6.12 15.06
C GLU A 43 3.09 -5.48 14.77
N THR A 44 2.99 -4.77 13.64
CA THR A 44 1.79 -4.04 13.23
C THR A 44 1.48 -4.41 11.78
N LEU A 45 0.19 -4.51 11.46
CA LEU A 45 -0.33 -4.69 10.11
C LEU A 45 -1.23 -3.51 9.74
N LEU A 46 -1.14 -3.08 8.49
CA LEU A 46 -2.06 -2.14 7.85
C LEU A 46 -2.47 -2.77 6.51
N VAL A 47 -3.77 -2.83 6.23
CA VAL A 47 -4.33 -3.43 5.01
C VAL A 47 -4.96 -2.31 4.20
N ASP A 48 -4.58 -2.23 2.92
CA ASP A 48 -5.15 -1.28 1.95
C ASP A 48 -4.74 -1.70 0.53
N ASP A 49 -5.27 -1.05 -0.50
CA ASP A 49 -4.83 -1.22 -1.89
C ASP A 49 -3.63 -0.28 -2.18
N PHE A 50 -2.43 -0.73 -1.83
CA PHE A 50 -1.21 0.10 -1.91
C PHE A 50 -0.63 0.22 -3.32
N ASN A 51 -1.07 -0.61 -4.26
CA ASN A 51 -0.56 -0.65 -5.62
C ASN A 51 -1.61 -0.28 -6.69
N SER A 52 -2.84 0.03 -6.26
CA SER A 52 -3.98 0.43 -7.08
C SER A 52 -4.45 -0.67 -8.05
N ASP A 53 -4.30 -1.95 -7.69
CA ASP A 53 -4.73 -3.12 -8.48
C ASP A 53 -6.11 -3.69 -8.07
N SER A 54 -6.78 -3.05 -7.11
CA SER A 54 -8.06 -3.44 -6.53
C SER A 54 -8.03 -4.71 -5.66
N PHE A 55 -6.85 -5.24 -5.34
CA PHE A 55 -6.70 -6.32 -4.37
C PHE A 55 -6.11 -5.79 -3.06
N PRO A 56 -6.63 -6.24 -1.89
CA PRO A 56 -6.07 -5.82 -0.62
C PRO A 56 -4.62 -6.30 -0.47
N ASP A 57 -3.71 -5.34 -0.33
CA ASP A 57 -2.32 -5.51 0.04
C ASP A 57 -2.16 -5.36 1.56
N PHE A 58 -0.96 -5.60 2.09
CA PHE A 58 -0.68 -5.20 3.46
C PHE A 58 0.75 -4.71 3.70
N LEU A 59 0.86 -3.73 4.58
CA LEU A 59 2.11 -3.20 5.11
C LEU A 59 2.35 -3.77 6.51
N THR A 60 3.56 -4.25 6.78
CA THR A 60 4.00 -4.65 8.12
C THR A 60 5.20 -3.85 8.58
N ILE A 61 5.25 -3.58 9.89
CA ILE A 61 6.45 -3.10 10.55
C ILE A 61 7.19 -4.30 11.14
N ASP A 62 8.42 -4.49 10.68
CA ASP A 62 9.30 -5.52 11.20
C ASP A 62 10.11 -4.98 12.38
N PHE A 63 9.99 -5.67 13.51
CA PHE A 63 10.77 -5.33 14.69
C PHE A 63 12.19 -5.87 14.56
N SER A 64 13.18 -4.99 14.50
CA SER A 64 14.57 -5.37 14.71
C SER A 64 14.98 -5.02 16.14
N PRO A 65 15.36 -5.98 16.99
CA PRO A 65 16.03 -5.63 18.23
C PRO A 65 17.33 -4.90 17.89
N LEU A 66 17.50 -3.73 18.52
CA LEU A 66 18.47 -2.62 18.34
C LEU A 66 19.97 -2.97 18.12
N PHE A 67 20.33 -4.24 18.01
CA PHE A 67 21.72 -4.69 17.96
C PHE A 67 22.09 -5.54 16.73
N LEU A 68 21.12 -6.02 15.93
CA LEU A 68 21.42 -6.93 14.80
C LEU A 68 20.99 -6.42 13.42
N ARG A 69 20.06 -5.45 13.34
CA ARG A 69 19.83 -4.66 12.11
C ARG A 69 19.55 -3.21 12.50
N PRO A 70 20.30 -2.23 11.99
CA PRO A 70 20.14 -0.82 12.38
C PRO A 70 18.87 -0.16 11.83
N LYS A 71 17.88 -0.91 11.33
CA LYS A 71 16.70 -0.31 10.72
C LYS A 71 15.47 -1.19 10.96
N GLY A 72 14.51 -0.69 11.74
CA GLY A 72 13.12 -1.10 11.62
C GLY A 72 12.64 -0.70 10.22
N GLY A 73 12.16 -1.66 9.46
CA GLY A 73 11.72 -1.48 8.07
C GLY A 73 10.23 -1.70 7.94
N PHE A 74 9.65 -1.04 6.96
CA PHE A 74 8.34 -1.42 6.44
C PHE A 74 8.55 -2.47 5.36
N ASN A 75 7.74 -3.50 5.36
CA ASN A 75 7.62 -4.42 4.23
C ASN A 75 6.20 -4.31 3.69
N LEU A 76 6.10 -4.05 2.40
CA LEU A 76 4.84 -4.07 1.67
C LEU A 76 4.71 -5.42 0.97
N PHE A 77 3.60 -6.10 1.24
CA PHE A 77 3.22 -7.34 0.60
C PHE A 77 2.04 -7.07 -0.33
N THR A 78 2.25 -7.29 -1.63
CA THR A 78 1.23 -7.12 -2.65
C THR A 78 0.52 -8.43 -2.96
N ASN A 79 -0.79 -8.39 -3.15
CA ASN A 79 -1.65 -9.53 -3.43
C ASN A 79 -1.85 -9.71 -4.94
N ASP A 80 -1.71 -10.93 -5.47
CA ASP A 80 -1.97 -11.22 -6.88
C ASP A 80 -3.47 -11.43 -7.22
N GLY A 81 -4.35 -11.16 -6.27
CA GLY A 81 -5.80 -11.41 -6.35
C GLY A 81 -6.21 -12.86 -6.11
N ALA A 82 -5.26 -13.80 -6.13
CA ALA A 82 -5.47 -15.20 -5.75
C ALA A 82 -5.04 -15.48 -4.30
N GLY A 83 -4.80 -14.43 -3.51
CA GLY A 83 -4.36 -14.53 -2.12
C GLY A 83 -2.87 -14.81 -1.97
N LYS A 84 -2.09 -14.81 -3.06
CA LYS A 84 -0.63 -14.96 -2.94
C LYS A 84 0.01 -13.59 -2.79
N PHE A 85 0.86 -13.50 -1.79
CA PHE A 85 1.53 -12.26 -1.45
C PHE A 85 3.01 -12.30 -1.83
N SER A 86 3.47 -11.23 -2.45
CA SER A 86 4.88 -10.97 -2.76
C SER A 86 5.35 -9.72 -2.05
N THR A 87 6.56 -9.75 -1.48
CA THR A 87 7.16 -8.57 -0.85
C THR A 87 8.25 -7.99 -1.74
N THR A 88 8.35 -6.66 -1.74
CA THR A 88 9.50 -5.93 -2.26
C THR A 88 10.60 -5.83 -1.21
N GLU A 89 11.75 -5.26 -1.57
CA GLU A 89 12.81 -4.95 -0.60
C GLU A 89 12.28 -3.98 0.46
N PRO A 90 12.58 -4.21 1.76
CA PRO A 90 12.14 -3.33 2.83
C PRO A 90 12.65 -1.91 2.62
N PHE A 91 11.76 -0.96 2.87
CA PHE A 91 12.11 0.46 2.91
C PHE A 91 12.07 0.97 4.34
N TYR A 92 12.82 2.03 4.61
CA TYR A 92 13.18 2.44 5.96
C TYR A 92 12.79 3.88 6.22
N THR A 93 12.44 4.20 7.46
CA THR A 93 12.23 5.60 7.85
C THR A 93 13.52 6.42 7.68
N ALA A 94 13.37 7.72 7.49
CA ALA A 94 14.52 8.64 7.40
C ALA A 94 15.33 8.78 8.71
N SER A 95 14.77 8.40 9.87
CA SER A 95 15.46 8.51 11.15
C SER A 95 16.38 7.31 11.41
N HIS A 96 17.46 7.52 12.16
CA HIS A 96 18.51 6.52 12.38
C HIS A 96 18.16 5.45 13.42
N ASP A 97 17.02 5.56 14.11
CA ASP A 97 16.57 4.56 15.08
C ASP A 97 15.04 4.57 15.28
N PRO A 98 14.27 4.35 14.21
CA PRO A 98 12.82 4.45 14.24
C PRO A 98 12.22 3.17 14.82
N LEU A 99 11.25 3.34 15.71
CA LEU A 99 10.38 2.26 16.20
C LEU A 99 8.94 2.67 15.92
N PRO A 100 8.55 2.77 14.63
CA PRO A 100 7.19 3.03 14.26
C PRO A 100 6.35 1.88 14.81
N ARG A 101 5.16 2.20 15.31
CA ARG A 101 4.26 1.18 15.86
C ARG A 101 2.82 1.35 15.43
N PHE A 102 2.45 2.58 15.12
CA PHE A 102 1.11 2.89 14.66
C PHE A 102 1.20 3.30 13.20
N LEU A 103 0.30 2.73 12.42
CA LEU A 103 0.16 2.96 10.99
C LEU A 103 -1.27 3.43 10.72
N VAL A 104 -1.40 4.35 9.77
CA VAL A 104 -2.67 4.71 9.15
C VAL A 104 -2.42 4.89 7.65
N SER A 105 -3.36 4.46 6.82
CA SER A 105 -3.37 4.72 5.37
C SER A 105 -4.39 5.80 5.03
N GLY A 106 -4.23 6.36 3.84
CA GLY A 106 -5.18 7.26 3.21
C GLY A 106 -4.49 8.06 2.11
N ASP A 107 -5.28 8.66 1.23
CA ASP A 107 -4.79 9.65 0.27
C ASP A 107 -4.49 10.96 1.03
N PHE A 108 -3.21 11.23 1.32
CA PHE A 108 -2.79 12.38 2.11
C PHE A 108 -2.35 13.57 1.28
N ASP A 109 -2.05 13.39 0.00
CA ASP A 109 -1.65 14.47 -0.91
C ASP A 109 -2.66 14.76 -2.05
N GLY A 110 -3.72 13.96 -2.17
CA GLY A 110 -4.84 14.15 -3.09
C GLY A 110 -4.61 13.57 -4.48
N ASP A 111 -3.65 12.67 -4.66
CA ASP A 111 -3.31 12.07 -5.95
C ASP A 111 -4.11 10.79 -6.29
N SER A 112 -5.02 10.39 -5.39
CA SER A 112 -5.86 9.18 -5.47
C SER A 112 -5.12 7.86 -5.29
N ASP A 113 -3.83 7.87 -4.96
CA ASP A 113 -3.10 6.69 -4.53
C ASP A 113 -3.07 6.60 -2.99
N ILE A 114 -2.96 5.37 -2.46
CA ILE A 114 -2.92 5.17 -1.02
C ILE A 114 -1.53 5.48 -0.47
N ASP A 115 -1.45 6.52 0.36
CA ASP A 115 -0.30 6.82 1.19
C ASP A 115 -0.39 6.10 2.54
N PHE A 116 0.68 6.23 3.34
CA PHE A 116 0.60 5.88 4.75
C PHE A 116 1.40 6.82 5.65
N ALA A 117 0.99 6.90 6.92
CA ALA A 117 1.70 7.61 7.95
C ALA A 117 2.06 6.68 9.11
N ALA A 118 3.26 6.87 9.64
CA ALA A 118 3.79 6.10 10.75
C ALA A 118 4.11 7.01 11.94
N LEU A 119 3.64 6.60 13.12
CA LEU A 119 3.97 7.26 14.38
C LEU A 119 5.01 6.44 15.14
N ASP A 120 6.15 7.08 15.41
CA ASP A 120 7.19 6.53 16.25
C ASP A 120 6.80 6.58 17.73
N ARG A 121 6.86 5.43 18.40
CA ARG A 121 6.43 5.31 19.80
C ARG A 121 7.41 5.90 20.82
N TYR A 122 8.68 6.10 20.45
CA TYR A 122 9.73 6.56 21.37
C TYR A 122 9.88 8.07 21.31
N ASN A 123 9.93 8.65 20.12
CA ASN A 123 10.16 10.08 19.94
C ASN A 123 8.90 10.86 19.53
N GLY A 124 7.79 10.17 19.21
CA GLY A 124 6.54 10.80 18.80
C GLY A 124 6.57 11.44 17.41
N LEU A 125 7.61 11.15 16.61
CA LEU A 125 7.71 11.64 15.25
C LEU A 125 6.64 10.98 14.39
N LEU A 126 5.78 11.80 13.80
CA LEU A 126 4.87 11.41 12.73
C LEU A 126 5.61 11.59 11.40
N SER A 127 5.73 10.52 10.63
CA SER A 127 6.28 10.54 9.27
C SER A 127 5.21 10.13 8.27
N VAL A 128 5.03 10.89 7.19
CA VAL A 128 4.12 10.57 6.09
C VAL A 128 4.95 10.06 4.91
N TYR A 129 4.51 8.97 4.31
CA TYR A 129 5.13 8.29 3.18
C TYR A 129 4.13 8.36 2.03
N LEU A 130 4.45 9.22 1.07
CA LEU A 130 3.62 9.39 -0.11
C LEU A 130 3.93 8.27 -1.10
N ASN A 131 2.90 7.56 -1.54
CA ASN A 131 3.02 6.58 -2.60
C ASN A 131 3.13 7.34 -3.92
N ARG A 132 4.35 7.75 -4.24
CA ARG A 132 4.64 8.26 -5.57
C ARG A 132 4.67 7.08 -6.51
N LEU A 133 3.50 6.62 -6.96
CA LEU A 133 3.42 6.20 -8.34
C LEU A 133 3.98 7.38 -9.09
N ILE A 134 5.15 7.22 -9.72
CA ILE A 134 5.57 8.19 -10.71
C ILE A 134 4.32 8.34 -11.58
N PRO A 135 3.74 9.54 -11.72
CA PRO A 135 2.61 9.70 -12.60
C PRO A 135 3.06 9.09 -13.92
N GLN A 136 2.49 7.94 -14.27
CA GLN A 136 2.80 7.32 -15.55
C GLN A 136 2.40 8.29 -16.67
N SER A 137 1.56 9.27 -16.33
CA SER A 137 1.26 10.46 -17.10
C SER A 137 2.09 11.64 -16.60
N PRO A 138 3.10 12.11 -17.34
CA PRO A 138 3.67 13.44 -17.14
C PRO A 138 2.54 14.49 -17.03
N SER A 139 2.78 15.63 -16.39
CA SER A 139 1.76 16.68 -16.17
C SER A 139 1.13 17.30 -17.43
N ALA A 140 1.40 16.74 -18.61
CA ALA A 140 0.89 17.12 -19.92
C ALA A 140 0.37 15.90 -20.73
N ASP A 141 0.25 14.72 -20.13
CA ASP A 141 -0.43 13.57 -20.70
C ASP A 141 -1.91 13.63 -20.28
N PHE A 142 -2.72 14.22 -21.17
CA PHE A 142 -4.14 14.47 -20.92
C PHE A 142 -5.02 13.29 -21.33
N ASN A 143 -4.48 12.34 -22.10
CA ASN A 143 -5.21 11.16 -22.56
C ASN A 143 -4.85 9.87 -21.79
N SER A 144 -3.95 9.98 -20.80
CA SER A 144 -3.47 8.91 -19.93
C SER A 144 -2.77 7.76 -20.69
N ASP A 145 -2.16 8.03 -21.84
CA ASP A 145 -1.45 7.05 -22.66
C ASP A 145 0.06 6.95 -22.36
N GLN A 146 0.52 7.68 -21.35
CA GLN A 146 1.89 7.75 -20.85
C GLN A 146 2.87 8.38 -21.83
N LYS A 147 2.38 9.06 -22.87
CA LYS A 147 3.18 9.85 -23.81
C LYS A 147 2.77 11.30 -23.71
N ILE A 148 3.71 12.17 -24.03
CA ILE A 148 3.42 13.58 -24.29
C ILE A 148 3.54 13.76 -25.79
N ASP A 149 2.40 13.78 -26.48
CA ASP A 149 2.35 13.96 -27.92
C ASP A 149 1.15 14.83 -28.38
N PHE A 150 0.87 14.81 -29.68
CA PHE A 150 -0.16 15.67 -30.26
C PHE A 150 -1.59 15.22 -29.87
N LEU A 151 -1.75 13.98 -29.41
CA LEU A 151 -3.04 13.44 -28.96
C LEU A 151 -3.48 14.07 -27.64
N ASP A 152 -2.53 14.47 -26.78
CA ASP A 152 -2.82 15.22 -25.56
C ASP A 152 -3.43 16.59 -25.86
N LEU A 153 -2.89 17.27 -26.89
CA LEU A 153 -3.42 18.54 -27.36
C LEU A 153 -4.84 18.39 -27.92
N LEU A 154 -5.12 17.24 -28.56
CA LEU A 154 -6.44 16.94 -29.10
C LEU A 154 -7.46 16.76 -27.98
N GLU A 155 -7.08 16.14 -26.86
CA GLU A 155 -7.94 15.97 -25.69
C GLU A 155 -8.37 17.33 -25.10
N ILE A 156 -7.41 18.24 -24.90
CA ILE A 156 -7.69 19.61 -24.44
C ILE A 156 -8.59 20.37 -25.42
N SER A 157 -8.41 20.16 -26.74
CA SER A 157 -9.16 20.89 -27.76
C SER A 157 -10.64 20.53 -27.82
N LYS A 158 -11.07 19.38 -27.27
CA LYS A 158 -12.48 18.98 -27.22
C LYS A 158 -13.34 19.92 -26.38
N GLU A 159 -12.75 20.56 -25.37
CA GLU A 159 -13.42 21.54 -24.52
C GLU A 159 -13.47 22.94 -25.17
N TRP A 160 -12.65 23.18 -26.19
CA TRP A 160 -12.55 24.47 -26.87
C TRP A 160 -13.50 24.51 -28.06
N GLY A 161 -14.79 24.75 -27.80
CA GLY A 161 -15.76 24.96 -28.89
C GLY A 161 -17.25 24.93 -28.52
N SER A 162 -17.61 24.62 -27.27
CA SER A 162 -19.02 24.55 -26.85
C SER A 162 -19.65 25.90 -26.48
N GLU A 163 -18.86 26.97 -26.31
CA GLU A 163 -19.36 28.30 -25.91
C GLU A 163 -19.35 29.34 -27.04
N VAL A 164 -19.93 29.06 -28.21
CA VAL A 164 -20.52 30.14 -29.03
C VAL A 164 -21.73 29.61 -29.81
N SER A 165 -22.90 29.56 -29.16
CA SER A 165 -24.16 29.63 -29.90
C SER A 165 -25.23 30.38 -29.10
N GLY A 166 -25.45 31.64 -29.47
CA GLY A 166 -26.52 32.46 -28.94
C GLY A 166 -26.49 33.86 -29.54
N PRO A 167 -27.55 34.29 -30.25
CA PRO A 167 -27.58 35.42 -31.18
C PRO A 167 -27.50 36.82 -30.55
#